data_AF-G3XRG2-F1
#
_entry.id   AF-G3XRG2-F1
#
_cell.length_a   1.000
_cell.length_b   1.000
_cell.length_c   1.000
_cell.angle_alpha   90.00
_cell.angle_beta   90.00
_cell.angle_gamma   90.00
#
_symmetry.space_group_name_H-M   'P 1'
#
loop_
_entity.id
_entity.type
_entity.pdbx_description
1 polymer ?
#
loop_
_entity_poly.entity_id
_entity_poly.type
_entity_poly.pdbx_seq_one_letter_code
_entity_poly.pdbx_strand_id
1 'polypeptide(L)'
;MANSKLSDHYGFIKPNDRRAIDLMNAAAVGVMKDLPDLCIAYGISDEYRYMMWHAPGQIFAFHPNCQLFERRSAKLVTTIVSTFTAHYIYLWGTYFPDTPLQPAALPSFDGRAVMYPNSRIFRDYMSWRQVDCHINNLYNTTFWTMVLQGGMDRREAELELKGTLSSDKNEILFKRFGINYNNEEEIYKKGSVIYRQYQLEDVKAKPDSSVQEETSPLQEDTPSKTQQEKIRKLRRKVQVVVDHVDIIKDEFWERRPWILSGKPGKLPTEAKQVAS
;
A
#
# COMPACT_ATOMS: atom_id res chain seq x y z
N MET A 1 -18.49 2.87 7.65
CA MET A 1 -18.36 2.28 9.00
C MET A 1 -16.88 2.30 9.34
N ALA A 2 -16.48 2.96 10.43
CA ALA A 2 -15.08 3.01 10.83
C ALA A 2 -14.58 1.57 11.04
N ASN A 3 -13.48 1.20 10.39
CA ASN A 3 -12.97 -0.17 10.39
C ASN A 3 -12.82 -0.74 11.81
N SER A 4 -12.62 0.11 12.84
CA SER A 4 -12.56 -0.32 14.25
C SER A 4 -13.79 -1.07 14.75
N LYS A 5 -14.98 -0.68 14.32
CA LYS A 5 -16.22 -1.41 14.67
C LYS A 5 -16.29 -2.77 13.99
N LEU A 6 -15.74 -2.86 12.77
CA LEU A 6 -15.68 -4.10 12.01
C LEU A 6 -14.67 -5.06 12.65
N SER A 7 -13.48 -4.56 12.99
CA SER A 7 -12.41 -5.36 13.58
C SER A 7 -12.80 -5.89 14.96
N ASP A 8 -13.49 -5.11 15.78
CA ASP A 8 -14.03 -5.56 17.06
C ASP A 8 -15.17 -6.59 16.88
N HIS A 9 -16.08 -6.36 15.92
CA HIS A 9 -17.21 -7.26 15.68
C HIS A 9 -16.78 -8.65 15.20
N TYR A 10 -15.76 -8.72 14.34
CA TYR A 10 -15.24 -9.98 13.79
C TYR A 10 -13.99 -10.50 14.52
N GLY A 11 -13.62 -9.90 15.66
CA GLY A 11 -12.55 -10.39 16.53
C GLY A 11 -11.18 -10.42 15.88
N PHE A 12 -10.78 -9.33 15.23
CA PHE A 12 -9.47 -9.23 14.59
C PHE A 12 -8.35 -9.30 15.62
N ILE A 13 -7.30 -10.04 15.29
CA ILE A 13 -6.09 -10.13 16.11
C ILE A 13 -5.42 -8.75 16.19
N LYS A 14 -4.98 -8.38 17.39
CA LYS A 14 -4.23 -7.15 17.66
C LYS A 14 -2.78 -7.48 18.01
N PRO A 15 -1.80 -6.66 17.60
CA PRO A 15 -1.93 -5.39 16.88
C PRO A 15 -2.31 -5.52 15.40
N ASN A 16 -1.99 -6.65 14.77
CA ASN A 16 -2.18 -6.88 13.34
C ASN A 16 -2.87 -8.23 13.10
N ASP A 17 -3.94 -8.26 12.28
CA ASP A 17 -4.58 -9.49 11.83
C ASP A 17 -4.13 -9.80 10.40
N ARG A 18 -3.36 -10.88 10.24
CA ARG A 18 -2.82 -11.27 8.93
C ARG A 18 -3.92 -11.57 7.92
N ARG A 19 -5.03 -12.18 8.34
CA ARG A 19 -6.16 -12.52 7.46
C ARG A 19 -6.79 -11.25 6.89
N ALA A 20 -6.95 -10.22 7.73
CA ALA A 20 -7.50 -8.94 7.32
C ALA A 20 -6.60 -8.22 6.31
N ILE A 21 -5.28 -8.22 6.55
CA ILE A 21 -4.30 -7.59 5.67
C ILE A 21 -4.24 -8.32 4.33
N ASP A 22 -4.17 -9.65 4.34
CA ASP A 22 -4.12 -10.45 3.12
C ASP A 22 -5.41 -10.30 2.30
N LEU A 23 -6.57 -10.21 2.95
CA LEU A 23 -7.84 -9.88 2.30
C LEU A 23 -7.81 -8.48 1.65
N MET A 24 -7.33 -7.47 2.36
CA MET A 24 -7.17 -6.11 1.81
C MET A 24 -6.23 -6.10 0.60
N ASN A 25 -5.14 -6.86 0.65
CA ASN A 25 -4.18 -6.99 -0.43
C ASN A 25 -4.79 -7.70 -1.64
N ALA A 26 -5.48 -8.82 -1.42
CA ALA A 26 -6.13 -9.56 -2.49
C ALA A 26 -7.24 -8.75 -3.18
N ALA A 27 -8.02 -7.98 -2.41
CA ALA A 27 -8.99 -7.05 -2.97
C ALA A 27 -8.32 -5.95 -3.82
N ALA A 28 -7.21 -5.38 -3.36
CA ALA A 28 -6.47 -4.38 -4.12
C ALA A 28 -5.81 -4.96 -5.38
N VAL A 29 -5.34 -6.20 -5.34
CA VAL A 29 -4.87 -6.94 -6.53
C VAL A 29 -6.01 -7.11 -7.54
N GLY A 30 -7.22 -7.44 -7.08
CA GLY A 30 -8.43 -7.51 -7.92
C GLY A 30 -8.71 -6.18 -8.63
N VAL A 31 -8.76 -5.08 -7.88
CA VAL A 31 -8.95 -3.73 -8.43
C VAL A 31 -7.87 -3.39 -9.46
N MET A 32 -6.60 -3.71 -9.17
CA MET A 32 -5.51 -3.48 -10.13
C MET A 32 -5.65 -4.34 -11.39
N LYS A 33 -6.20 -5.56 -11.34
CA LYS A 33 -6.43 -6.38 -12.52
C LYS A 33 -7.56 -5.82 -13.39
N ASP A 34 -8.63 -5.35 -12.76
CA ASP A 34 -9.80 -4.79 -13.45
C ASP A 34 -9.53 -3.41 -14.07
N LEU A 35 -8.70 -2.61 -13.40
CA LEU A 35 -8.33 -1.26 -13.82
C LEU A 35 -6.86 -1.23 -14.27
N PRO A 36 -6.55 -1.56 -15.54
CA PRO A 36 -5.17 -1.58 -16.07
C PRO A 36 -4.50 -0.20 -16.11
N ASP A 37 -5.27 0.87 -15.94
CA ASP A 37 -4.78 2.25 -15.89
C ASP A 37 -4.07 2.59 -14.57
N LEU A 38 -4.26 1.76 -13.53
CA LEU A 38 -3.54 1.85 -12.27
C LEU A 38 -2.08 1.41 -12.43
N CYS A 39 -1.17 2.21 -11.86
CA CYS A 39 0.28 2.01 -11.92
C CYS A 39 0.84 1.32 -10.68
N ILE A 40 0.44 1.80 -9.51
CA ILE A 40 0.86 1.31 -8.20
C ILE A 40 -0.31 1.48 -7.22
N ALA A 41 -0.40 0.57 -6.28
CA ALA A 41 -1.19 0.74 -5.07
C ALA A 41 -0.34 0.53 -3.82
N TYR A 42 -0.72 1.15 -2.73
CA TYR A 42 -0.05 0.98 -1.44
C TYR A 42 -1.09 0.89 -0.32
N GLY A 43 -0.99 -0.19 0.45
CA GLY A 43 -1.91 -0.54 1.51
C GLY A 43 -1.26 -0.54 2.88
N ILE A 44 -1.95 0.09 3.81
CA ILE A 44 -1.62 0.08 5.23
C ILE A 44 -2.86 -0.38 5.99
N SER A 45 -2.66 -1.29 6.93
CA SER A 45 -3.66 -1.65 7.92
C SER A 45 -3.34 -0.89 9.20
N ASP A 46 -4.05 0.19 9.51
CA ASP A 46 -3.90 0.89 10.78
C ASP A 46 -5.23 1.04 11.52
N GLU A 47 -5.29 0.47 12.72
CA GLU A 47 -6.27 0.91 13.71
C GLU A 47 -5.62 1.10 15.08
N TYR A 48 -5.20 2.34 15.34
CA TYR A 48 -5.57 3.08 16.55
C TYR A 48 -5.14 4.53 16.38
N ARG A 49 -6.08 5.48 16.26
CA ARG A 49 -5.76 6.90 16.51
C ARG A 49 -6.99 7.71 16.90
N TYR A 50 -7.01 8.14 18.17
CA TYR A 50 -7.94 9.13 18.71
C TYR A 50 -7.52 10.59 18.43
N MET A 51 -6.45 10.81 17.66
CA MET A 51 -6.04 12.17 17.28
C MET A 51 -5.28 12.09 15.94
N MET A 52 -5.81 12.76 14.90
CA MET A 52 -5.37 12.80 13.49
C MET A 52 -5.92 11.73 12.52
N TRP A 53 -7.19 11.91 12.10
CA TRP A 53 -7.76 11.80 10.73
C TRP A 53 -7.21 10.84 9.64
N HIS A 54 -6.56 9.72 9.95
CA HIS A 54 -6.19 8.73 8.91
C HIS A 54 -6.61 7.33 9.34
N ALA A 55 -7.52 6.75 8.56
CA ALA A 55 -8.01 5.37 8.67
C ALA A 55 -7.21 4.45 7.73
N PRO A 56 -7.31 3.11 7.86
CA PRO A 56 -6.64 2.18 6.94
C PRO A 56 -7.07 2.48 5.53
N GLY A 57 -6.09 2.81 4.71
CA GLY A 57 -6.30 3.34 3.38
C GLY A 57 -5.53 2.51 2.38
N GLN A 58 -6.22 2.10 1.33
CA GLN A 58 -5.59 1.68 0.09
C GLN A 58 -5.42 2.91 -0.80
N ILE A 59 -4.19 3.16 -1.22
CA ILE A 59 -3.85 4.24 -2.15
C ILE A 59 -3.74 3.63 -3.52
N PHE A 60 -4.46 4.15 -4.50
CA PHE A 60 -4.38 3.72 -5.89
C PHE A 60 -3.93 4.90 -6.74
N ALA A 61 -2.81 4.74 -7.45
CA ALA A 61 -2.25 5.79 -8.29
C ALA A 61 -2.51 5.52 -9.77
N PHE A 62 -3.11 6.51 -10.44
CA PHE A 62 -3.22 6.58 -11.89
C PHE A 62 -2.03 7.33 -12.48
N HIS A 63 -1.63 6.95 -13.69
CA HIS A 63 -0.66 7.74 -14.45
C HIS A 63 -1.22 9.13 -14.78
N PRO A 64 -0.40 10.20 -14.84
CA PRO A 64 -0.84 11.54 -15.24
C PRO A 64 -1.61 11.56 -16.56
N ASN A 65 -1.24 10.72 -17.53
CA ASN A 65 -1.85 10.66 -18.86
C ASN A 65 -3.12 9.77 -18.92
N CYS A 66 -3.62 9.30 -17.78
CA CYS A 66 -4.84 8.48 -17.71
C CYS A 66 -6.06 9.24 -18.27
N GLN A 67 -6.81 8.61 -19.16
CA GLN A 67 -8.05 9.17 -19.73
C GLN A 67 -9.32 8.46 -19.25
N LEU A 68 -9.18 7.58 -18.25
CA LEU A 68 -10.30 6.81 -17.71
C LEU A 68 -11.39 7.75 -17.19
N PHE A 69 -12.63 7.51 -17.63
CA PHE A 69 -13.81 8.30 -17.29
C PHE A 69 -13.67 9.81 -17.52
N GLU A 70 -12.86 10.23 -18.50
CA GLU A 70 -12.55 11.64 -18.76
C GLU A 70 -12.00 12.35 -17.52
N ARG A 71 -11.28 11.61 -16.67
CA ARG A 71 -10.66 12.10 -15.43
C ARG A 71 -11.67 12.66 -14.41
N ARG A 72 -12.95 12.31 -14.54
CA ARG A 72 -13.99 12.72 -13.58
C ARG A 72 -13.71 12.07 -12.22
N SER A 73 -13.26 12.89 -11.26
CA SER A 73 -12.94 12.48 -9.90
C SER A 73 -14.01 11.59 -9.27
N ALA A 74 -15.28 12.00 -9.34
CA ALA A 74 -16.40 11.23 -8.80
C ALA A 74 -16.49 9.81 -9.38
N LYS A 75 -16.27 9.64 -10.69
CA LYS A 75 -16.28 8.31 -11.34
C LYS A 75 -15.07 7.47 -10.95
N LEU A 76 -13.88 8.07 -10.86
CA LEU A 76 -12.68 7.37 -10.44
C LEU A 76 -12.81 6.84 -9.00
N VAL A 77 -13.21 7.71 -8.07
CA VAL A 77 -13.40 7.36 -6.65
C VAL A 77 -14.46 6.29 -6.50
N THR A 78 -15.67 6.52 -7.03
CA THR A 78 -16.78 5.56 -6.87
C THR A 78 -16.48 4.21 -7.50
N THR A 79 -15.79 4.17 -8.64
CA THR A 79 -15.40 2.91 -9.29
C THR A 79 -14.37 2.15 -8.45
N ILE A 80 -13.34 2.82 -7.92
CA ILE A 80 -12.36 2.17 -7.04
C ILE A 80 -13.04 1.63 -5.79
N VAL A 81 -13.82 2.47 -5.11
CA VAL A 81 -14.47 2.10 -3.83
C VAL A 81 -15.44 0.95 -4.03
N SER A 82 -16.30 0.98 -5.06
CA SER A 82 -17.26 -0.10 -5.32
C SER A 82 -16.56 -1.40 -5.72
N THR A 83 -15.56 -1.33 -6.60
CA THR A 83 -14.80 -2.50 -7.05
C THR A 83 -14.02 -3.12 -5.90
N PHE A 84 -13.38 -2.29 -5.06
CA PHE A 84 -12.65 -2.75 -3.88
C PHE A 84 -13.59 -3.43 -2.88
N THR A 85 -14.73 -2.79 -2.57
CA THR A 85 -15.74 -3.34 -1.66
C THR A 85 -16.28 -4.69 -2.17
N ALA A 86 -16.57 -4.78 -3.48
CA ALA A 86 -17.05 -6.02 -4.09
C ALA A 86 -16.03 -7.15 -3.97
N HIS A 87 -14.75 -6.88 -4.26
CA HIS A 87 -13.68 -7.88 -4.08
C HIS A 87 -13.49 -8.26 -2.62
N TYR A 88 -13.54 -7.29 -1.70
CA TYR A 88 -13.37 -7.54 -0.27
C TYR A 88 -14.47 -8.46 0.27
N ILE A 89 -15.73 -8.22 -0.11
CA ILE A 89 -16.86 -9.10 0.26
C ILE A 89 -16.74 -10.46 -0.42
N TYR A 90 -16.42 -10.49 -1.72
CA TYR A 90 -16.29 -11.74 -2.49
C TYR A 90 -15.20 -12.65 -1.92
N LEU A 91 -14.07 -12.08 -1.51
CA LEU A 91 -12.93 -12.82 -0.98
C LEU A 91 -13.02 -13.08 0.53
N TRP A 92 -13.97 -12.46 1.24
CA TRP A 92 -14.07 -12.57 2.70
C TRP A 92 -14.09 -14.03 3.16
N GLY A 93 -14.95 -14.88 2.57
CA GLY A 93 -15.07 -16.28 2.97
C GLY A 93 -13.80 -17.12 2.77
N THR A 94 -12.88 -16.66 1.92
CA THR A 94 -11.57 -17.30 1.72
C THR A 94 -10.61 -17.02 2.88
N TYR A 95 -10.66 -15.81 3.46
CA TYR A 95 -9.75 -15.38 4.53
C TYR A 95 -10.35 -15.52 5.93
N PHE A 96 -11.69 -15.49 6.01
CA PHE A 96 -12.48 -15.60 7.23
C PHE A 96 -13.53 -16.71 7.08
N PRO A 97 -13.12 -17.98 6.94
CA PRO A 97 -14.05 -19.10 6.74
C PRO A 97 -14.97 -19.33 7.94
N ASP A 98 -14.45 -19.07 9.16
CA ASP A 98 -15.18 -19.33 10.41
C ASP A 98 -16.12 -18.19 10.82
N THR A 99 -15.96 -17.01 10.23
CA THR A 99 -16.69 -15.79 10.62
C THR A 99 -17.39 -15.17 9.40
N PRO A 100 -18.51 -15.74 8.94
CA PRO A 100 -19.22 -15.24 7.76
C PRO A 100 -19.77 -13.83 7.98
N LEU A 101 -19.73 -13.01 6.93
CA LEU A 101 -20.23 -11.63 6.95
C LEU A 101 -21.71 -11.57 7.36
N GLN A 102 -22.00 -10.67 8.28
CA GLN A 102 -23.34 -10.39 8.77
C GLN A 102 -23.88 -9.08 8.13
N PRO A 103 -25.16 -9.02 7.74
CA PRO A 103 -25.76 -7.80 7.16
C PRO A 103 -25.62 -6.56 8.04
N ALA A 104 -25.60 -6.73 9.36
CA ALA A 104 -25.46 -5.64 10.33
C ALA A 104 -24.04 -5.02 10.37
N ALA A 105 -23.03 -5.75 9.88
CA ALA A 105 -21.62 -5.38 9.96
C ALA A 105 -20.92 -5.64 8.62
N LEU A 106 -21.45 -5.04 7.54
CA LEU A 106 -20.82 -5.12 6.23
C LEU A 106 -19.65 -4.13 6.11
N PRO A 107 -18.54 -4.54 5.48
CA PRO A 107 -17.41 -3.65 5.22
C PRO A 107 -17.86 -2.56 4.24
N SER A 108 -17.45 -1.33 4.53
CA SER A 108 -17.76 -0.16 3.72
C SER A 108 -16.54 0.75 3.72
N PHE A 109 -16.14 1.23 2.54
CA PHE A 109 -14.94 2.04 2.39
C PHE A 109 -15.30 3.46 1.94
N ASP A 110 -14.53 4.42 2.41
CA ASP A 110 -14.54 5.80 1.91
C ASP A 110 -13.36 5.98 0.94
N GLY A 111 -13.48 6.94 0.03
CA GLY A 111 -12.45 7.24 -0.96
C GLY A 111 -12.40 8.72 -1.29
N ARG A 112 -11.18 9.21 -1.52
CA ARG A 112 -10.92 10.58 -1.99
C ARG A 112 -9.91 10.55 -3.13
N ALA A 113 -10.07 11.45 -4.08
CA ALA A 113 -9.07 11.70 -5.10
C ALA A 113 -8.21 12.91 -4.71
N VAL A 114 -6.90 12.76 -4.84
CA VAL A 114 -5.92 13.83 -4.64
C VAL A 114 -5.05 13.91 -5.87
N MET A 115 -4.74 15.12 -6.33
CA MET A 115 -3.87 15.34 -7.48
C MET A 115 -2.49 15.76 -7.04
N TYR A 116 -1.47 15.15 -7.63
CA TYR A 116 -0.07 15.51 -7.43
C TYR A 116 0.48 16.04 -8.76
N PRO A 117 1.03 17.27 -8.80
CA PRO A 117 1.38 17.92 -10.06
C PRO A 117 2.67 17.38 -10.68
N ASN A 118 3.50 16.66 -9.91
CA ASN A 118 4.70 16.01 -10.42
C ASN A 118 5.02 14.72 -9.65
N SER A 119 5.90 13.90 -10.22
CA SER A 119 6.30 12.61 -9.65
C SER A 119 7.05 12.75 -8.32
N ARG A 120 7.79 13.84 -8.09
CA ARG A 120 8.51 14.08 -6.83
C ARG A 120 7.56 14.21 -5.64
N ILE A 121 6.54 15.06 -5.75
CA ILE A 121 5.54 15.23 -4.67
C ILE A 121 4.74 13.94 -4.46
N PHE A 122 4.45 13.20 -5.53
CA PHE A 122 3.82 11.88 -5.42
C PHE A 122 4.70 10.90 -4.63
N ARG A 123 6.01 10.85 -4.91
CA ARG A 123 6.97 10.03 -4.15
C ARG A 123 7.03 10.46 -2.70
N ASP A 124 7.11 11.76 -2.41
CA ASP A 124 7.12 12.29 -1.04
C ASP A 124 5.85 11.88 -0.27
N TYR A 125 4.69 11.91 -0.93
CA TYR A 125 3.44 11.42 -0.34
C TYR A 125 3.48 9.91 -0.02
N MET A 126 3.97 9.08 -0.95
CA MET A 126 4.10 7.64 -0.74
C MET A 126 5.08 7.33 0.39
N SER A 127 6.22 8.03 0.44
CA SER A 127 7.19 7.96 1.53
C SER A 127 6.58 8.35 2.87
N TRP A 128 5.83 9.46 2.92
CA TRP A 128 5.13 9.89 4.12
C TRP A 128 4.17 8.82 4.64
N ARG A 129 3.40 8.18 3.76
CA ARG A 129 2.50 7.08 4.14
C ARG A 129 3.27 5.88 4.68
N GLN A 130 4.41 5.50 4.10
CA GLN A 130 5.21 4.40 4.63
C GLN A 130 5.86 4.72 5.98
N VAL A 131 6.33 5.94 6.19
CA VAL A 131 6.83 6.40 7.50
C VAL A 131 5.72 6.35 8.55
N ASP A 132 4.50 6.80 8.18
CA ASP A 132 3.33 6.73 9.06
C ASP A 132 2.98 5.28 9.43
N CYS A 133 3.06 4.34 8.49
CA CYS A 133 2.89 2.90 8.75
C CYS A 133 3.88 2.39 9.80
N HIS A 134 5.17 2.75 9.66
CA HIS A 134 6.21 2.31 10.58
C HIS A 134 6.00 2.82 12.00
N ILE A 135 5.68 4.11 12.15
CA ILE A 135 5.37 4.75 13.44
C ILE A 135 4.12 4.10 14.06
N ASN A 136 3.10 3.89 13.23
CA ASN A 136 1.90 3.07 13.40
C ASN A 136 2.15 1.78 14.15
N ASN A 137 2.86 0.93 13.43
CA ASN A 137 3.08 -0.44 13.82
C ASN A 137 3.94 -0.51 15.09
N LEU A 138 4.96 0.34 15.21
CA LEU A 138 5.79 0.37 16.43
C LEU A 138 4.97 0.77 17.66
N TYR A 139 4.13 1.81 17.56
CA TYR A 139 3.24 2.21 18.64
C TYR A 139 2.26 1.09 19.00
N ASN A 140 1.53 0.55 18.02
CA ASN A 140 0.52 -0.47 18.25
C ASN A 140 1.11 -1.77 18.80
N THR A 141 2.27 -2.19 18.28
CA THR A 141 2.97 -3.39 18.78
C THR A 141 3.36 -3.21 20.24
N THR A 142 3.91 -2.04 20.60
CA THR A 142 4.28 -1.74 21.99
C THR A 142 3.03 -1.70 22.88
N PHE A 143 2.00 -0.97 22.46
CA PHE A 143 0.74 -0.82 23.20
C PHE A 143 0.07 -2.16 23.48
N TRP A 144 -0.17 -2.97 22.43
CA TRP A 144 -0.86 -4.25 22.59
C TRP A 144 -0.02 -5.28 23.32
N THR A 145 1.32 -5.24 23.20
CA THR A 145 2.20 -6.10 24.01
C THR A 145 2.06 -5.74 25.50
N MET A 146 2.06 -4.45 25.84
CA MET A 146 1.87 -4.00 27.22
C MET A 146 0.51 -4.41 27.80
N VAL A 147 -0.55 -4.34 27.00
CA VAL A 147 -1.91 -4.72 27.42
C VAL A 147 -2.06 -6.24 27.53
N LEU A 148 -1.66 -6.99 26.50
CA LEU A 148 -1.93 -8.43 26.42
C LEU A 148 -0.92 -9.28 27.19
N GLN A 149 0.37 -8.95 27.15
CA GLN A 149 1.43 -9.69 27.85
C GLN A 149 1.77 -9.05 29.20
N GLY A 150 1.77 -7.71 29.26
CA GLY A 150 2.04 -6.96 30.49
C GLY A 150 0.84 -6.88 31.44
N GLY A 151 -0.37 -7.23 31.00
CA GLY A 151 -1.59 -7.16 31.81
C GLY A 151 -2.02 -5.74 32.19
N MET A 152 -1.48 -4.72 31.50
CA MET A 152 -1.72 -3.31 31.79
C MET A 152 -3.09 -2.86 31.26
N ASP A 153 -3.75 -1.92 31.94
CA ASP A 153 -4.97 -1.33 31.39
C ASP A 153 -4.67 -0.48 30.14
N ARG A 154 -5.63 -0.40 29.22
CA ARG A 154 -5.51 0.37 27.98
C ARG A 154 -5.16 1.85 28.24
N ARG A 155 -5.74 2.45 29.28
CA ARG A 155 -5.49 3.86 29.61
C ARG A 155 -4.10 4.07 30.18
N GLU A 156 -3.62 3.12 30.98
CA GLU A 156 -2.27 3.16 31.56
C GLU A 156 -1.20 3.00 30.47
N ALA A 157 -1.38 2.04 29.56
CA ALA A 157 -0.48 1.84 28.43
C ALA A 157 -0.41 3.08 27.51
N GLU A 158 -1.56 3.74 27.27
CA GLU A 158 -1.60 4.98 26.49
C GLU A 158 -0.85 6.13 27.20
N LEU A 159 -1.04 6.27 28.51
CA LEU A 159 -0.37 7.30 29.32
C LEU A 159 1.14 7.07 29.37
N GLU A 160 1.60 5.83 29.50
CA GLU A 160 3.02 5.51 29.53
C GLU A 160 3.68 5.73 28.16
N LEU A 161 2.97 5.42 27.06
CA LEU A 161 3.48 5.69 25.71
C LEU A 161 3.42 7.17 25.32
N LYS A 162 2.72 8.01 26.07
CA LYS A 162 2.58 9.43 25.76
C LYS A 162 3.91 10.16 25.92
N GLY A 163 4.35 10.81 24.84
CA GLY A 163 5.60 11.58 24.83
C GLY A 163 6.86 10.73 24.61
N THR A 164 6.74 9.41 24.49
CA THR A 164 7.88 8.52 24.21
C THR A 164 8.35 8.65 22.76
N LEU A 165 9.66 8.49 22.54
CA LEU A 165 10.26 8.43 21.22
C LEU A 165 10.20 7.00 20.65
N SER A 166 10.65 6.81 19.41
CA SER A 166 10.74 5.48 18.80
C SER A 166 11.79 4.60 19.46
N SER A 167 12.89 5.16 19.96
CA SER A 167 13.92 4.45 20.72
C SER A 167 13.33 3.81 21.98
N ASP A 168 12.54 4.58 22.72
CA ASP A 168 11.99 4.17 24.01
C ASP A 168 10.99 3.02 23.83
N LYS A 169 10.17 3.06 22.76
CA LYS A 169 9.24 1.96 22.42
C LYS A 169 9.99 0.66 22.09
N ASN A 170 11.08 0.75 21.32
CA ASN A 170 11.93 -0.40 21.04
C ASN A 170 12.57 -0.95 22.33
N GLU A 171 13.01 -0.06 23.22
CA GLU A 171 13.58 -0.45 24.50
C GLU A 171 12.55 -1.12 25.42
N ILE A 172 11.31 -0.62 25.46
CA ILE A 172 10.19 -1.23 26.19
C ILE A 172 9.93 -2.65 25.66
N LEU A 173 9.77 -2.81 24.34
CA LEU A 173 9.56 -4.11 23.70
C LEU A 173 10.69 -5.10 24.03
N PHE A 174 11.94 -4.66 23.92
CA PHE A 174 13.09 -5.52 24.12
C PHE A 174 13.33 -5.87 25.58
N LYS A 175 13.38 -4.87 26.48
CA LYS A 175 13.74 -5.09 27.89
C LYS A 175 12.64 -5.74 28.70
N ARG A 176 11.36 -5.39 28.46
CA ARG A 176 10.25 -5.89 29.26
C ARG A 176 9.66 -7.19 28.72
N PHE A 177 9.64 -7.33 27.39
CA PHE A 177 8.95 -8.44 26.72
C PHE A 177 9.88 -9.33 25.88
N GLY A 178 11.16 -8.98 25.75
CA GLY A 178 12.12 -9.75 24.94
C GLY A 178 11.84 -9.68 23.44
N ILE A 179 11.03 -8.73 22.98
CA ILE A 179 10.61 -8.62 21.57
C ILE A 179 11.55 -7.68 20.84
N ASN A 180 12.18 -8.18 19.76
CA ASN A 180 12.94 -7.35 18.84
C ASN A 180 12.05 -6.93 17.67
N TYR A 181 11.61 -5.66 17.66
CA TYR A 181 10.76 -5.11 16.61
C TYR A 181 11.34 -5.24 15.20
N ASN A 182 12.68 -5.28 15.05
CA ASN A 182 13.29 -5.49 13.74
C ASN A 182 13.02 -6.88 13.15
N ASN A 183 12.68 -7.87 13.99
CA ASN A 183 12.33 -9.21 13.57
C ASN A 183 10.84 -9.36 13.23
N GLU A 184 10.01 -8.33 13.48
CA GLU A 184 8.62 -8.32 13.01
C GLU A 184 8.56 -8.43 11.49
N GLU A 185 7.48 -9.01 10.99
CA GLU A 185 7.32 -9.21 9.55
C GLU A 185 7.30 -7.89 8.78
N GLU A 186 7.91 -7.88 7.61
CA GLU A 186 8.00 -6.68 6.77
C GLU A 186 6.63 -6.13 6.38
N ILE A 187 5.62 -7.00 6.24
CA ILE A 187 4.23 -6.60 5.96
C ILE A 187 3.66 -5.65 7.00
N TYR A 188 4.00 -5.83 8.28
CA TYR A 188 3.51 -4.97 9.37
C TYR A 188 4.34 -3.68 9.46
N LYS A 189 5.66 -3.76 9.21
CA LYS A 189 6.57 -2.61 9.31
C LYS A 189 6.49 -1.66 8.12
N LYS A 190 6.29 -2.20 6.91
CA LYS A 190 6.41 -1.48 5.64
C LYS A 190 5.12 -1.39 4.84
N GLY A 191 4.06 -2.09 5.26
CA GLY A 191 2.82 -2.18 4.51
C GLY A 191 2.96 -3.04 3.25
N SER A 192 2.02 -2.87 2.32
CA SER A 192 1.93 -3.70 1.11
C SER A 192 1.92 -2.82 -0.13
N VAL A 193 2.92 -3.01 -1.00
CA VAL A 193 3.06 -2.29 -2.26
C VAL A 193 2.64 -3.21 -3.39
N ILE A 194 1.70 -2.76 -4.21
CA ILE A 194 1.10 -3.56 -5.26
C ILE A 194 1.36 -2.90 -6.60
N TYR A 195 1.94 -3.63 -7.54
CA TYR A 195 2.29 -3.09 -8.84
C TYR A 195 2.33 -4.18 -9.91
N ARG A 196 2.44 -3.78 -11.17
CA ARG A 196 2.58 -4.70 -12.30
C ARG A 196 4.04 -5.08 -12.48
N GLN A 197 4.34 -6.36 -12.44
CA GLN A 197 5.70 -6.88 -12.52
C GLN A 197 6.20 -6.87 -13.97
N TYR A 198 7.23 -6.06 -14.21
CA TYR A 198 8.06 -6.11 -15.41
C TYR A 198 9.48 -6.50 -15.00
N GLN A 199 10.36 -6.74 -15.97
CA GLN A 199 11.78 -6.97 -15.71
C GLN A 199 12.38 -5.72 -15.06
N LEU A 200 13.00 -5.88 -13.88
CA LEU A 200 13.67 -4.79 -13.16
C LEU A 200 14.81 -4.23 -14.01
N GLU A 201 14.98 -2.92 -13.96
CA GLU A 201 16.12 -2.24 -14.60
C GLU A 201 17.29 -2.14 -13.60
N ASP A 202 18.52 -2.24 -14.12
CA ASP A 202 19.72 -2.00 -13.32
C ASP A 202 19.82 -0.52 -12.97
N VAL A 203 20.18 -0.24 -11.71
CA VAL A 203 20.41 1.13 -11.25
C VAL A 203 21.61 1.69 -12.00
N LYS A 204 21.37 2.57 -12.98
CA LYS A 204 22.46 3.27 -13.66
C LYS A 204 23.16 4.18 -12.65
N ALA A 205 24.45 3.98 -12.44
CA ALA A 205 25.27 4.91 -11.68
C ALA A 205 25.14 6.29 -12.31
N LYS A 206 24.66 7.29 -11.55
CA LYS A 206 24.67 8.69 -11.98
C LYS A 206 26.13 9.08 -12.25
N PRO A 207 26.51 9.55 -13.45
CA PRO A 207 27.78 10.21 -13.60
C PRO A 207 27.72 11.53 -12.83
N ASP A 208 28.74 11.78 -11.99
CA ASP A 208 29.00 13.10 -11.42
C ASP A 208 29.19 14.10 -12.56
N SER A 209 28.22 14.99 -12.79
CA SER A 209 28.45 16.23 -13.54
C SER A 209 27.43 17.29 -13.17
N SER A 210 27.96 18.41 -12.69
CA SER A 210 27.36 19.73 -12.63
C SER A 210 26.77 20.20 -13.97
N VAL A 211 25.65 20.95 -13.87
CA VAL A 211 25.04 21.86 -14.85
C VAL A 211 24.31 21.23 -16.05
N GLN A 212 22.97 21.26 -16.04
CA GLN A 212 22.12 22.16 -16.87
C GLN A 212 20.64 21.73 -16.69
N GLU A 213 19.84 22.62 -16.09
CA GLU A 213 18.39 22.61 -16.26
C GLU A 213 18.09 22.91 -17.73
N GLU A 214 18.04 21.87 -18.57
CA GLU A 214 17.34 21.97 -19.84
C GLU A 214 15.85 21.77 -19.59
N THR A 215 15.14 22.89 -19.48
CA THR A 215 13.71 22.99 -19.75
C THR A 215 13.44 22.67 -21.22
N SER A 216 13.55 21.39 -21.58
CA SER A 216 13.00 20.89 -22.84
C SER A 216 11.48 20.75 -22.69
N PRO A 217 10.67 21.30 -23.61
CA PRO A 217 9.23 21.09 -23.58
C PRO A 217 8.96 19.59 -23.68
N LEU A 218 8.23 19.02 -22.72
CA LEU A 218 7.65 17.69 -22.83
C LEU A 218 6.76 17.67 -24.08
N GLN A 219 7.31 17.29 -25.24
CA GLN A 219 6.53 16.80 -26.36
C GLN A 219 5.92 15.47 -25.90
N GLU A 220 4.75 15.56 -25.29
CA GLU A 220 3.88 14.43 -25.05
C GLU A 220 3.37 13.92 -26.40
N ASP A 221 4.14 13.04 -27.02
CA ASP A 221 3.59 12.14 -28.05
C ASP A 221 2.49 11.32 -27.37
N THR A 222 1.27 11.84 -27.46
CA THR A 222 0.09 11.17 -26.94
C THR A 222 -0.07 9.91 -27.78
N PRO A 223 0.10 8.71 -27.20
CA PRO A 223 0.08 7.49 -27.98
C PRO A 223 -1.27 7.37 -28.70
N SER A 224 -1.23 6.97 -29.98
CA SER A 224 -2.43 6.76 -30.78
C SER A 224 -3.41 5.82 -30.06
N LYS A 225 -4.72 5.96 -30.29
CA LYS A 225 -5.76 5.10 -29.67
C LYS A 225 -5.42 3.61 -29.79
N THR A 226 -4.88 3.19 -30.93
CA THR A 226 -4.43 1.81 -31.18
C THR A 226 -3.25 1.40 -30.29
N GLN A 227 -2.30 2.30 -30.04
CA GLN A 227 -1.17 2.05 -29.13
C GLN A 227 -1.64 1.99 -27.67
N GLN A 228 -2.57 2.86 -27.26
CA GLN A 228 -3.16 2.84 -25.92
C GLN A 228 -3.90 1.52 -25.65
N GLU A 229 -4.66 1.01 -26.62
CA GLU A 229 -5.33 -0.29 -26.49
C GLU A 229 -4.34 -1.46 -26.39
N LYS A 230 -3.25 -1.43 -27.18
CA LYS A 230 -2.18 -2.44 -27.09
C LYS A 230 -1.52 -2.43 -25.70
N ILE A 231 -1.19 -1.25 -25.19
CA ILE A 231 -0.65 -1.07 -23.83
C ILE A 231 -1.65 -1.60 -22.79
N ARG A 232 -2.93 -1.27 -22.93
CA ARG A 232 -3.98 -1.73 -22.01
C ARG A 232 -4.16 -3.26 -22.04
N LYS A 233 -4.07 -3.88 -23.23
CA LYS A 233 -4.07 -5.34 -23.38
C LYS A 233 -2.84 -5.98 -22.74
N LEU A 234 -1.66 -5.38 -22.90
CA LEU A 234 -0.43 -5.85 -22.25
C LEU A 234 -0.55 -5.77 -20.73
N ARG A 235 -0.95 -4.63 -20.17
CA ARG A 235 -1.11 -4.43 -18.72
C ARG A 235 -2.11 -5.40 -18.08
N ARG A 236 -3.14 -5.84 -18.81
CA ARG A 236 -4.08 -6.87 -18.35
C ARG A 236 -3.48 -8.28 -18.28
N LYS A 237 -2.47 -8.57 -19.09
CA LYS A 237 -1.77 -9.87 -19.10
C LYS A 237 -0.62 -9.92 -18.08
N VAL A 238 -0.08 -8.76 -17.71
CA VAL A 238 1.05 -8.66 -16.78
C VAL A 238 0.62 -9.06 -15.38
N GLN A 239 1.47 -9.82 -14.71
CA GLN A 239 1.26 -10.23 -13.33
C GLN A 239 1.23 -9.01 -12.39
N VAL A 240 0.25 -8.99 -11.49
CA VAL A 240 0.21 -8.04 -10.38
C VAL A 240 0.82 -8.73 -9.18
N VAL A 241 1.83 -8.10 -8.58
CA VAL A 241 2.56 -8.62 -7.41
C VAL A 241 2.31 -7.74 -6.19
N VAL A 242 2.48 -8.33 -5.01
CA VAL A 242 2.41 -7.65 -3.71
C VAL A 242 3.77 -7.84 -3.05
N ASP A 243 4.45 -6.73 -2.74
CA ASP A 243 5.74 -6.71 -2.07
C ASP A 243 5.68 -5.89 -0.78
N HIS A 244 6.56 -6.23 0.18
CA HIS A 244 6.69 -5.54 1.46
C HIS A 244 8.08 -4.89 1.55
N VAL A 245 8.32 -3.88 0.71
CA VAL A 245 9.64 -3.26 0.51
C VAL A 245 9.64 -1.78 0.84
N ASP A 246 10.83 -1.23 1.07
CA ASP A 246 11.02 0.20 1.28
C ASP A 246 10.78 0.95 -0.03
N ILE A 247 9.83 1.87 -0.04
CA ILE A 247 9.49 2.75 -1.17
C ILE A 247 9.95 4.19 -0.94
N ILE A 248 10.65 4.46 0.17
CA ILE A 248 11.18 5.78 0.48
C ILE A 248 12.44 6.04 -0.37
N LYS A 249 13.32 5.05 -0.48
CA LYS A 249 14.59 5.15 -1.21
C LYS A 249 14.40 5.18 -2.73
N ASP A 250 15.34 5.84 -3.41
CA ASP A 250 15.38 5.94 -4.88
C ASP A 250 15.44 4.56 -5.57
N GLU A 251 16.14 3.59 -4.97
CA GLU A 251 16.36 2.25 -5.55
C GLU A 251 15.04 1.58 -5.99
N PHE A 252 13.97 1.70 -5.18
CA PHE A 252 12.68 1.11 -5.53
C PHE A 252 12.13 1.65 -6.85
N TRP A 253 12.22 2.98 -7.03
CA TRP A 253 11.67 3.72 -8.16
C TRP A 253 12.55 3.59 -9.41
N GLU A 254 13.87 3.65 -9.23
CA GLU A 254 14.85 3.55 -10.32
C GLU A 254 14.84 2.16 -10.96
N ARG A 255 14.65 1.10 -10.17
CA ARG A 255 14.52 -0.28 -10.68
C ARG A 255 13.16 -0.55 -11.34
N ARG A 256 12.17 0.34 -11.15
CA ARG A 256 10.77 0.20 -11.62
C ARG A 256 10.29 1.46 -12.35
N PRO A 257 10.98 1.93 -13.41
CA PRO A 257 10.67 3.20 -14.04
C PRO A 257 9.29 3.22 -14.74
N TRP A 258 8.71 2.06 -15.05
CA TRP A 258 7.36 1.95 -15.61
C TRP A 258 6.26 2.49 -14.69
N ILE A 259 6.49 2.56 -13.38
CA ILE A 259 5.52 3.08 -12.41
C ILE A 259 5.29 4.57 -12.64
N LEU A 260 6.37 5.33 -12.85
CA LEU A 260 6.31 6.78 -13.01
C LEU A 260 6.21 7.21 -14.48
N SER A 261 6.81 6.47 -15.41
CA SER A 261 6.79 6.81 -16.84
C SER A 261 5.51 6.39 -17.55
N GLY A 262 4.72 5.48 -16.97
CA GLY A 262 3.52 4.92 -17.58
C GLY A 262 3.79 4.02 -18.80
N LYS A 263 5.05 3.83 -19.20
CA LYS A 263 5.44 2.96 -20.31
C LYS A 263 5.66 1.54 -19.76
N PRO A 264 4.99 0.51 -20.30
CA PRO A 264 5.24 -0.88 -19.90
C PRO A 264 6.72 -1.25 -20.06
N GLY A 265 7.28 -1.92 -19.06
CA GLY A 265 8.62 -2.49 -19.15
C GLY A 265 8.66 -3.76 -20.02
N LYS A 266 9.84 -4.39 -20.10
CA LYS A 266 9.97 -5.72 -20.70
C LYS A 266 9.27 -6.75 -19.81
N LEU A 267 8.59 -7.72 -20.41
CA LEU A 267 8.05 -8.84 -19.64
C LEU A 267 9.22 -9.62 -19.02
N PRO A 268 9.10 -10.12 -17.78
CA PRO A 268 10.10 -11.01 -17.21
C PRO A 268 10.31 -12.19 -18.17
N THR A 269 11.54 -12.40 -18.62
CA THR A 269 11.88 -13.64 -19.31
C THR A 269 11.60 -14.76 -18.32
N GLU A 270 10.71 -15.71 -18.64
CA GLU A 270 10.52 -16.91 -17.84
C GLU A 270 11.91 -17.46 -17.52
N ALA A 271 12.28 -17.50 -16.24
CA ALA A 271 13.48 -18.18 -15.80
C ALA A 271 13.30 -19.63 -16.26
N LYS A 272 14.02 -20.02 -17.33
CA LYS A 272 14.13 -21.42 -17.73
C LYS A 272 14.42 -22.19 -16.46
N GLN A 273 13.51 -23.10 -16.11
CA GLN A 273 13.70 -24.07 -15.05
C GLN A 273 15.10 -24.65 -15.21
N VAL A 274 15.98 -24.38 -14.25
CA VAL A 274 17.22 -25.12 -14.09
C VAL A 274 16.79 -26.47 -13.52
N ALA A 275 16.42 -27.38 -14.42
CA ALA A 275 16.47 -28.80 -14.15
C ALA A 275 17.92 -29.24 -14.44
N SER A 276 18.68 -29.46 -13.36
CA SER A 276 19.80 -30.41 -13.32
C SER A 276 19.92 -30.95 -11.92
#